data_AF-A0A4Y7IQ63-F1
#
_entry.id   AF-A0A4Y7IQ63-F1
#
_cell.length_a   1.000
_cell.length_b   1.000
_cell.length_c   1.000
_cell.angle_alpha   90.00
_cell.angle_beta   90.00
_cell.angle_gamma   90.00
#
_symmetry.space_group_name_H-M   'P 1'
#
loop_
_entity.id
_entity.type
_entity.pdbx_description
1 polymer ?
#
loop_
_entity_poly.entity_id
_entity_poly.type
_entity_poly.pdbx_seq_one_letter_code
_entity_poly.pdbx_strand_id
1 'polypeptide(L)'
;MSTSKRVITREEWEKKLNEVKIRKEDMNKLVMNYLVTEGYVEAAERFKMESGTEPLVDLASITERMAVKKALHCGDIEDAIEKVNDLNPEILDTNPQLFFLLQQQKLIELIRNGKTEEALEFAQEELAPRGEENVTNILLIYMFVVALCLKSNNPKLPSLLKMLVWAQSQLDEKALYPHIKDLSTGVLEDHSASKK
;
A
#
# COMPACT_ATOMS: atom_id res chain seq x y z
N MET A 1 -21.66 21.00 -32.81
CA MET A 1 -22.36 22.11 -32.13
C MET A 1 -21.61 22.41 -30.84
N SER A 2 -20.88 23.52 -30.79
CA SER A 2 -20.07 23.88 -29.63
C SER A 2 -20.98 24.32 -28.48
N THR A 3 -20.96 23.59 -27.38
CA THR A 3 -21.68 23.95 -26.16
C THR A 3 -21.05 25.22 -25.58
N SER A 4 -21.74 26.35 -25.75
CA SER A 4 -21.31 27.63 -25.19
C SER A 4 -21.23 27.50 -23.67
N LYS A 5 -20.02 27.64 -23.10
CA LYS A 5 -19.80 27.54 -21.66
C LYS A 5 -20.53 28.71 -20.98
N ARG A 6 -21.37 28.40 -19.98
CA ARG A 6 -22.00 29.44 -19.15
C ARG A 6 -20.91 30.21 -18.40
N VAL A 7 -20.91 31.52 -18.56
CA VAL A 7 -20.04 32.43 -17.81
C VAL A 7 -20.80 32.84 -16.55
N ILE A 8 -20.26 32.52 -15.38
CA ILE A 8 -20.78 32.95 -14.08
C ILE A 8 -19.89 34.11 -13.63
N THR A 9 -20.47 35.27 -13.32
CA THR A 9 -19.69 36.42 -12.84
C THR A 9 -19.28 36.23 -11.38
N ARG A 10 -18.29 37.00 -10.93
CA ARG A 10 -17.83 36.96 -9.54
C ARG A 10 -18.96 37.32 -8.57
N GLU A 11 -19.79 38.33 -8.87
CA GLU A 11 -20.89 38.69 -7.99
C GLU A 11 -21.95 37.58 -7.90
N GLU A 12 -22.28 36.93 -9.02
CA GLU A 12 -23.21 35.79 -9.02
C GLU A 12 -22.67 34.59 -8.25
N TRP A 13 -21.36 34.35 -8.32
CA TRP A 13 -20.68 33.29 -7.55
C TRP A 13 -20.73 33.59 -6.05
N GLU A 14 -20.34 34.80 -5.64
CA GLU A 14 -20.34 35.22 -4.23
C GLU A 14 -21.76 35.23 -3.65
N LYS A 15 -22.76 35.63 -4.43
CA LYS A 15 -24.18 35.54 -4.04
C LYS A 15 -24.60 34.09 -3.77
N LYS A 16 -24.31 33.17 -4.70
CA LYS A 16 -24.64 31.74 -4.54
C LYS A 16 -23.88 31.11 -3.37
N LEU A 17 -22.63 31.50 -3.15
CA LEU A 17 -21.83 31.01 -2.03
C LEU A 17 -22.43 31.45 -0.69
N ASN A 18 -22.86 32.71 -0.58
CA ASN A 18 -23.49 33.25 0.63
C ASN A 18 -24.89 32.67 0.90
N GLU A 19 -25.59 32.19 -0.13
CA GLU A 19 -26.86 31.47 0.03
C GLU A 19 -26.67 30.09 0.69
N VAL A 20 -25.48 29.48 0.57
CA VAL A 20 -25.17 28.18 1.19
C VAL A 20 -24.91 28.37 2.68
N LYS A 21 -25.92 28.04 3.49
CA LYS A 21 -25.78 28.02 4.96
C LYS A 21 -25.19 26.70 5.42
N ILE A 22 -23.90 26.71 5.74
CA ILE A 22 -23.24 25.59 6.43
C ILE A 22 -23.49 25.75 7.93
N ARG A 23 -24.10 24.73 8.55
CA ARG A 23 -24.30 24.69 9.99
C ARG A 23 -22.97 24.40 10.68
N LYS A 24 -22.68 25.11 11.76
CA LYS A 24 -21.43 24.93 12.53
C LYS A 24 -21.34 23.51 13.07
N GLU A 25 -22.47 22.91 13.43
CA GLU A 25 -22.57 21.54 13.95
C GLU A 25 -22.10 20.51 12.91
N ASP A 26 -22.44 20.69 11.63
CA ASP A 26 -22.04 19.78 10.56
C ASP A 26 -20.55 19.90 10.26
N MET A 27 -20.01 21.11 10.34
CA MET A 27 -18.56 21.35 10.24
C MET A 27 -17.81 20.72 11.42
N ASN A 28 -18.31 20.89 12.64
CA ASN A 28 -17.69 20.30 13.82
C ASN A 28 -17.69 18.77 13.75
N LYS A 29 -18.77 18.15 13.27
CA LYS A 29 -18.81 16.69 13.04
C LYS A 29 -17.78 16.25 12.02
N LEU A 30 -17.60 17.01 10.94
CA LEU A 30 -16.60 16.70 9.92
C LEU A 30 -15.17 16.77 10.49
N VAL A 31 -14.87 17.84 11.24
CA VAL A 31 -13.58 18.00 11.92
C VAL A 31 -13.35 16.88 12.92
N MET A 32 -14.34 16.56 13.75
CA MET A 32 -14.26 15.46 14.71
C MET A 32 -13.99 14.13 14.01
N ASN A 33 -14.72 13.82 12.93
CA ASN A 33 -14.52 12.60 12.16
C ASN A 33 -13.10 12.51 11.58
N TYR A 34 -12.59 13.62 11.05
CA TYR A 34 -11.22 13.68 10.55
C TYR A 34 -10.19 13.39 11.64
N LEU A 35 -10.30 14.05 12.81
CA LEU A 35 -9.39 13.83 13.94
C LEU A 35 -9.41 12.38 14.42
N VAL A 36 -10.60 11.77 14.46
CA VAL A 36 -10.80 10.37 14.86
C VAL A 36 -10.27 9.37 13.82
N THR A 37 -10.46 9.67 12.53
CA THR A 37 -10.04 8.79 11.43
C THR A 37 -8.53 8.78 11.27
N GLU A 38 -7.89 9.96 11.33
CA GLU A 38 -6.43 10.08 11.25
C GLU A 38 -5.72 9.72 12.56
N GLY A 39 -6.46 9.61 13.66
CA GLY A 39 -5.96 9.16 14.95
C GLY A 39 -5.29 10.22 15.80
N TYR A 40 -5.69 11.49 15.63
CA TYR A 40 -5.26 12.59 16.48
C TYR A 40 -6.05 12.62 17.80
N VAL A 41 -5.79 11.65 18.67
CA VAL A 41 -6.55 11.42 19.92
C VAL A 41 -6.59 12.66 20.81
N GLU A 42 -5.44 13.27 21.12
CA GLU A 42 -5.37 14.47 21.97
C GLU A 42 -6.13 15.66 21.38
N ALA A 43 -6.06 15.82 20.05
CA ALA A 43 -6.78 16.89 19.36
C ALA A 43 -8.29 16.62 19.37
N ALA A 44 -8.72 15.37 19.18
CA ALA A 44 -10.12 14.97 19.26
C ALA A 44 -10.69 15.21 20.67
N GLU A 45 -9.94 14.91 21.73
CA GLU A 45 -10.36 15.18 23.11
C GLU A 45 -10.54 16.67 23.38
N ARG A 46 -9.55 17.49 23.01
CA ARG A 46 -9.65 18.95 23.18
C ARG A 46 -10.79 19.53 22.35
N PHE A 47 -10.92 19.06 21.11
CA PHE A 47 -12.00 19.48 20.21
C PHE A 47 -13.38 19.08 20.76
N LYS A 48 -13.51 17.91 21.38
CA LYS A 48 -14.73 17.48 22.07
C LYS A 48 -15.06 18.44 23.22
N MET A 49 -14.08 18.79 24.07
CA MET A 49 -14.29 19.71 25.19
C MET A 49 -14.73 21.12 24.73
N GLU A 50 -14.17 21.62 23.63
CA GLU A 50 -14.45 22.97 23.14
C GLU A 50 -15.74 23.04 22.30
N SER A 51 -15.99 22.04 21.46
CA SER A 51 -17.12 22.03 20.52
C SER A 51 -18.38 21.34 21.05
N GLY A 52 -18.26 20.55 22.13
CA GLY A 52 -19.32 19.68 22.62
C GLY A 52 -19.71 18.55 21.66
N THR A 53 -18.92 18.32 20.60
CA THR A 53 -19.21 17.30 19.60
C THR A 53 -18.63 15.96 20.05
N GLU A 54 -19.47 14.93 20.10
CA GLU A 54 -19.04 13.58 20.47
C GLU A 54 -18.46 12.83 19.24
N PRO A 55 -17.38 12.04 19.41
CA PRO A 55 -16.88 11.17 18.37
C PRO A 55 -17.83 9.99 18.12
N LEU A 56 -17.89 9.52 16.87
CA LEU A 56 -18.71 8.36 16.49
C LEU A 56 -18.15 7.03 16.98
N VAL A 57 -16.85 7.00 17.27
CA VAL A 57 -16.10 5.81 17.66
C VAL A 57 -15.35 6.13 18.95
N ASP A 58 -15.25 5.15 19.83
CA ASP A 58 -14.53 5.30 21.09
C ASP A 58 -13.04 5.61 20.87
N LEU A 59 -12.52 6.59 21.61
CA LEU A 59 -11.16 7.09 21.47
C LEU A 59 -10.12 6.00 21.81
N ALA A 60 -10.46 5.04 22.66
CA ALA A 60 -9.56 3.93 23.00
C ALA A 60 -9.27 3.05 21.77
N SER A 61 -10.31 2.67 21.00
CA SER A 61 -10.16 1.86 19.78
C SER A 61 -9.35 2.57 18.67
N ILE A 62 -9.31 3.91 18.68
CA ILE A 62 -8.45 4.68 17.78
C ILE A 62 -6.99 4.46 18.12
N THR A 63 -6.66 4.41 19.42
CA THR A 63 -5.29 4.26 19.91
C THR A 63 -4.69 2.93 19.44
N GLU A 64 -5.48 1.86 19.48
CA GLU A 64 -5.06 0.53 19.00
C GLU A 64 -4.81 0.53 17.48
N ARG A 65 -5.71 1.12 16.68
CA ARG A 65 -5.48 1.29 15.23
C ARG A 65 -4.23 2.13 14.93
N MET A 66 -3.96 3.14 15.75
CA MET A 66 -2.76 3.96 15.63
C MET A 66 -1.49 3.19 15.99
N ALA A 67 -1.55 2.27 16.95
CA ALA A 67 -0.43 1.39 17.26
C ALA A 67 -0.07 0.50 16.07
N VAL A 68 -1.06 -0.08 15.38
CA VAL A 68 -0.83 -0.82 14.12
C VAL A 68 -0.18 0.07 13.07
N LYS A 69 -0.75 1.25 12.81
CA LYS A 69 -0.23 2.19 11.81
C LYS A 69 1.21 2.61 12.13
N LYS A 70 1.52 2.81 13.41
CA LYS A 70 2.87 3.13 13.88
C LYS A 70 3.85 1.99 13.66
N ALA A 71 3.49 0.74 14.01
CA ALA A 71 4.33 -0.43 13.76
C ALA A 71 4.67 -0.58 12.27
N LEU A 72 3.66 -0.42 11.39
CA LEU A 72 3.87 -0.41 9.94
C LEU A 72 4.82 0.71 9.48
N HIS A 73 4.67 1.93 9.99
CA HIS A 73 5.57 3.04 9.65
C HIS A 73 6.99 2.85 10.16
N CYS A 74 7.18 2.15 11.27
CA CYS A 74 8.49 1.81 11.82
C CYS A 74 9.17 0.64 11.09
N GLY A 75 8.44 -0.08 10.23
CA GLY A 75 8.94 -1.26 9.53
C GLY A 75 8.94 -2.53 10.39
N ASP A 76 8.29 -2.50 11.56
CA ASP A 76 8.10 -3.68 12.41
C ASP A 76 6.80 -4.37 12.01
N ILE A 77 6.90 -5.26 11.03
CA ILE A 77 5.73 -5.88 10.40
C ILE A 77 5.22 -7.05 11.25
N GLU A 78 6.09 -7.73 11.98
CA GLU A 78 5.72 -8.75 12.95
C GLU A 78 4.82 -8.18 14.05
N ASP A 79 5.25 -7.08 14.70
CA ASP A 79 4.42 -6.40 15.72
C ASP A 79 3.12 -5.85 15.11
N ALA A 80 3.17 -5.36 13.87
CA ALA A 80 1.96 -4.91 13.18
C ALA A 80 0.95 -6.05 12.95
N ILE A 81 1.41 -7.25 12.55
CA ILE A 81 0.56 -8.43 12.33
C ILE A 81 -0.05 -8.89 13.65
N GLU A 82 0.73 -8.96 14.73
CA GLU A 82 0.25 -9.33 16.05
C GLU A 82 -0.86 -8.38 16.51
N LYS A 83 -0.62 -7.07 16.46
CA LYS A 83 -1.64 -6.06 16.84
C LYS A 83 -2.89 -6.09 15.98
N VAL A 84 -2.75 -6.39 14.68
CA VAL A 84 -3.90 -6.53 13.78
C VAL A 84 -4.77 -7.73 14.18
N ASN A 85 -4.15 -8.86 14.54
CA ASN A 85 -4.86 -10.04 15.01
C ASN A 85 -5.46 -9.84 16.41
N ASP A 86 -4.79 -9.11 17.30
CA ASP A 86 -5.34 -8.75 18.61
C ASP A 86 -6.60 -7.88 18.49
N LEU A 87 -6.61 -6.97 17.51
CA LEU A 87 -7.75 -6.10 17.22
C LEU A 87 -8.91 -6.84 16.54
N ASN A 88 -8.59 -7.69 15.57
CA ASN A 88 -9.57 -8.49 14.86
C ASN A 88 -8.92 -9.81 14.40
N PRO A 89 -9.13 -10.92 15.13
CA PRO A 89 -8.47 -12.19 14.85
C PRO A 89 -8.77 -12.76 13.45
N GLU A 90 -9.91 -12.40 12.85
CA GLU A 90 -10.35 -12.95 11.56
C GLU A 90 -10.01 -12.04 10.37
N ILE A 91 -9.40 -10.86 10.59
CA ILE A 91 -9.22 -9.87 9.52
C ILE A 91 -8.23 -10.34 8.43
N LEU A 92 -7.22 -11.09 8.83
CA LEU A 92 -6.22 -11.62 7.88
C LEU A 92 -6.76 -12.81 7.10
N ASP A 93 -7.68 -13.58 7.68
CA ASP A 93 -8.35 -14.71 7.02
C ASP A 93 -9.45 -14.23 6.06
N THR A 94 -10.22 -13.23 6.47
CA THR A 94 -11.30 -12.64 5.66
C THR A 94 -10.79 -11.72 4.55
N ASN A 95 -9.55 -11.26 4.64
CA ASN A 95 -8.91 -10.41 3.64
C ASN A 95 -7.51 -10.91 3.23
N PRO A 96 -7.45 -11.94 2.35
CA PRO A 96 -6.19 -12.48 1.85
C PRO A 96 -5.30 -11.43 1.15
N GLN A 97 -5.91 -10.41 0.54
CA GLN A 97 -5.18 -9.32 -0.10
C GLN A 97 -4.43 -8.47 0.93
N LEU A 98 -5.06 -8.14 2.07
CA LEU A 98 -4.40 -7.41 3.16
C LEU A 98 -3.24 -8.23 3.72
N PHE A 99 -3.45 -9.52 3.96
CA PHE A 99 -2.39 -10.43 4.41
C PHE A 99 -1.21 -10.42 3.43
N PHE A 100 -1.48 -10.54 2.12
CA PHE A 100 -0.45 -10.50 1.09
C PHE A 100 0.34 -9.18 1.10
N LEU A 101 -0.33 -8.03 1.24
CA LEU A 101 0.33 -6.73 1.33
C LEU A 101 1.22 -6.60 2.57
N LEU A 102 0.83 -7.18 3.71
CA LEU A 102 1.69 -7.23 4.90
C LEU A 102 2.92 -8.11 4.66
N GLN A 103 2.77 -9.28 4.02
CA GLN A 103 3.91 -10.12 3.65
C GLN A 103 4.85 -9.43 2.64
N GLN A 104 4.30 -8.67 1.69
CA GLN A 104 5.07 -7.82 0.80
C GLN A 104 5.88 -6.77 1.57
N GLN A 105 5.26 -6.08 2.53
CA GLN A 105 5.96 -5.08 3.33
C GLN A 105 7.07 -5.71 4.16
N LYS A 106 6.83 -6.89 4.75
CA LYS A 106 7.86 -7.67 5.47
C LYS A 106 9.05 -7.99 4.57
N LEU A 107 8.81 -8.43 3.33
CA LEU A 107 9.88 -8.65 2.36
C LEU A 107 10.68 -7.37 2.08
N ILE A 108 9.99 -6.23 1.89
CA ILE A 108 10.64 -4.93 1.65
C ILE A 108 11.54 -4.56 2.84
N GLU A 109 11.07 -4.75 4.07
CA GLU A 109 11.86 -4.43 5.27
C GLU A 109 13.07 -5.37 5.44
N LEU A 110 12.95 -6.66 5.11
CA LEU A 110 14.12 -7.57 5.08
C LEU A 110 15.19 -7.08 4.10
N ILE A 111 14.79 -6.59 2.92
CA ILE A 111 15.73 -6.03 1.93
C ILE A 111 16.35 -4.73 2.42
N ARG A 112 15.55 -3.82 3.00
CA ARG A 112 16.03 -2.54 3.54
C ARG A 112 17.07 -2.76 4.64
N ASN A 113 16.89 -3.82 5.43
CA ASN A 113 17.83 -4.24 6.47
C ASN A 113 19.02 -5.06 5.96
N GLY A 114 19.13 -5.31 4.65
CA GLY A 114 20.23 -6.05 4.04
C GLY A 114 20.20 -7.56 4.30
N LYS A 115 19.10 -8.10 4.82
CA LYS A 115 18.90 -9.53 5.11
C LYS A 115 18.48 -10.28 3.85
N THR A 116 19.33 -10.26 2.83
CA THR A 116 19.03 -10.80 1.50
C THR A 116 18.73 -12.31 1.50
N GLU A 117 19.40 -13.07 2.37
CA GLU A 117 19.18 -14.52 2.46
C GLU A 117 17.81 -14.86 3.04
N GLU A 118 17.43 -14.22 4.14
CA GLU A 118 16.11 -14.35 4.77
C GLU A 118 15.01 -13.88 3.81
N ALA A 119 15.22 -12.75 3.13
CA ALA A 119 14.28 -12.24 2.12
C ALA A 119 14.04 -13.22 0.97
N LEU A 120 15.11 -13.89 0.51
CA LEU A 120 15.02 -14.86 -0.57
C LEU A 120 14.29 -16.14 -0.15
N GLU A 121 14.61 -16.67 1.02
CA GLU A 121 13.92 -17.83 1.59
C GLU A 121 12.43 -17.54 1.77
N PHE A 122 12.12 -16.39 2.40
CA PHE A 122 10.75 -15.94 2.59
C PHE A 122 9.98 -15.77 1.27
N ALA A 123 10.61 -15.19 0.24
CA ALA A 123 9.96 -15.04 -1.06
C ALA A 123 9.67 -16.39 -1.74
N GLN A 124 10.54 -17.39 -1.56
CA GLN A 124 10.36 -18.73 -2.12
C GLN A 124 9.27 -19.54 -1.40
N GLU A 125 9.24 -19.47 -0.07
CA GLU A 125 8.33 -20.28 0.73
C GLU A 125 6.92 -19.69 0.82
N GLU A 126 6.81 -18.36 0.99
CA GLU A 126 5.52 -17.72 1.29
C GLU A 126 4.91 -17.00 0.10
N LEU A 127 5.71 -16.31 -0.71
CA LEU A 127 5.21 -15.45 -1.79
C LEU A 127 5.07 -16.19 -3.12
N ALA A 128 6.01 -17.08 -3.48
CA ALA A 128 5.95 -17.79 -4.76
C ALA A 128 4.67 -18.64 -4.93
N PRO A 129 4.23 -19.44 -3.93
CA PRO A 129 3.00 -20.22 -4.06
C PRO A 129 1.74 -19.36 -4.19
N ARG A 130 1.75 -18.15 -3.61
CA ARG A 130 0.61 -17.19 -3.64
C ARG A 130 0.68 -16.22 -4.83
N GLY A 131 1.82 -16.20 -5.53
CA GLY A 131 2.07 -15.32 -6.67
C GLY A 131 1.18 -15.67 -7.87
N GLU A 132 0.80 -16.93 -8.04
CA GLU A 132 0.07 -17.41 -9.23
C GLU A 132 -1.36 -16.84 -9.34
N GLU A 133 -1.94 -16.39 -8.22
CA GLU A 133 -3.32 -15.92 -8.14
C GLU A 133 -3.54 -14.54 -8.80
N ASN A 134 -2.55 -13.67 -8.82
CA ASN A 134 -2.69 -12.30 -9.33
C ASN A 134 -1.43 -11.80 -10.05
N VAL A 135 -1.61 -11.27 -11.25
CA VAL A 135 -0.56 -10.65 -12.08
C VAL A 135 0.28 -9.63 -11.31
N THR A 136 -0.36 -8.86 -10.43
CA THR A 136 0.32 -7.84 -9.61
C THR A 136 1.32 -8.48 -8.65
N ASN A 137 0.99 -9.65 -8.09
CA ASN A 137 1.86 -10.39 -7.17
C ASN A 137 3.07 -10.96 -7.93
N ILE A 138 2.86 -11.47 -9.14
CA ILE A 138 3.94 -11.97 -10.00
C ILE A 138 4.89 -10.84 -10.41
N LEU A 139 4.34 -9.67 -10.78
CA LEU A 139 5.14 -8.50 -11.17
C LEU A 139 6.01 -8.01 -10.00
N LEU A 140 5.46 -8.05 -8.79
CA LEU A 140 6.20 -7.71 -7.58
C LEU A 140 7.35 -8.69 -7.31
N ILE A 141 7.10 -10.00 -7.38
CA ILE A 141 8.13 -11.03 -7.22
C ILE A 141 9.23 -10.83 -8.26
N TYR A 142 8.85 -10.57 -9.52
CA TYR A 142 9.79 -10.26 -10.60
C TYR A 142 10.64 -9.03 -10.27
N MET A 143 10.04 -7.90 -9.92
CA MET A 143 10.77 -6.67 -9.56
C MET A 143 11.73 -6.90 -8.38
N PHE A 144 11.32 -7.69 -7.40
CA PHE A 144 12.16 -8.08 -6.27
C PHE A 144 13.40 -8.87 -6.72
N VAL A 145 13.20 -9.92 -7.51
CA VAL A 145 14.31 -10.77 -7.98
C VAL A 145 15.29 -9.97 -8.82
N VAL A 146 14.78 -9.12 -9.72
CA VAL A 146 15.59 -8.20 -10.52
C VAL A 146 16.44 -7.30 -9.62
N ALA A 147 15.83 -6.67 -8.60
CA ALA A 147 16.54 -5.79 -7.68
C ALA A 147 17.67 -6.52 -6.92
N LEU A 148 17.45 -7.77 -6.50
CA LEU A 148 18.48 -8.58 -5.82
C LEU A 148 19.61 -9.01 -6.76
N CYS A 149 19.28 -9.44 -7.98
CA CYS A 149 20.26 -9.80 -9.01
C CYS A 149 21.17 -8.62 -9.37
N LEU A 150 20.62 -7.41 -9.47
CA LEU A 150 21.39 -6.20 -9.82
C LEU A 150 22.24 -5.68 -8.67
N LYS A 151 21.82 -5.87 -7.41
CA LYS A 151 22.53 -5.31 -6.24
C LYS A 151 23.65 -6.17 -5.70
N SER A 152 23.68 -7.48 -5.97
CA SER A 152 24.53 -8.37 -5.16
C SER A 152 25.14 -9.54 -5.91
N ASN A 153 26.43 -9.76 -5.64
CA ASN A 153 27.24 -10.89 -6.09
C ASN A 153 26.88 -12.12 -5.22
N ASN A 154 25.63 -12.58 -5.33
CA ASN A 154 25.01 -13.50 -4.37
C ASN A 154 25.41 -14.97 -4.59
N PRO A 155 25.70 -15.74 -3.53
CA PRO A 155 25.96 -17.18 -3.63
C PRO A 155 24.72 -18.00 -4.04
N LYS A 156 23.51 -17.46 -3.86
CA LYS A 156 22.23 -18.07 -4.29
C LYS A 156 21.74 -17.58 -5.67
N LEU A 157 22.62 -17.04 -6.51
CA LEU A 157 22.29 -16.59 -7.86
C LEU A 157 21.48 -17.61 -8.67
N PRO A 158 21.78 -18.93 -8.67
CA PRO A 158 20.97 -19.90 -9.41
C PRO A 158 19.50 -19.96 -8.98
N SER A 159 19.22 -19.80 -7.69
CA SER A 159 17.84 -19.82 -7.16
C SER A 159 17.11 -18.53 -7.51
N LEU A 160 17.79 -17.39 -7.45
CA LEU A 160 17.26 -16.11 -7.93
C LEU A 160 16.93 -16.18 -9.42
N LEU A 161 17.84 -16.70 -10.25
CA LEU A 161 17.64 -16.86 -11.68
C LEU A 161 16.45 -17.78 -12.00
N LYS A 162 16.28 -18.89 -11.26
CA LYS A 162 15.10 -19.76 -11.42
C LYS A 162 13.80 -19.01 -11.11
N MET A 163 13.77 -18.23 -10.03
CA MET A 163 12.60 -17.45 -9.64
C MET A 163 12.30 -16.32 -10.63
N LEU A 164 13.34 -15.70 -11.19
CA LEU A 164 13.22 -14.69 -12.25
C LEU A 164 12.57 -15.29 -13.50
N VAL A 165 13.12 -16.40 -14.00
CA VAL A 165 12.63 -17.08 -15.20
C VAL A 165 11.20 -17.58 -15.00
N TRP A 166 10.89 -18.13 -13.82
CA TRP A 166 9.52 -18.52 -13.48
C TRP A 166 8.57 -17.33 -13.52
N ALA A 167 8.91 -16.21 -12.87
CA ALA A 167 8.06 -15.03 -12.83
C ALA A 167 7.87 -14.43 -14.22
N GLN A 168 8.91 -14.43 -15.06
CA GLN A 168 8.82 -13.99 -16.44
C GLN A 168 7.87 -14.86 -17.26
N SER A 169 8.00 -16.19 -17.16
CA SER A 169 7.10 -17.12 -17.84
C SER A 169 5.63 -16.93 -17.45
N GLN A 170 5.36 -16.63 -16.18
CA GLN A 170 4.00 -16.39 -15.69
C GLN A 170 3.45 -15.02 -16.13
N LEU A 171 4.31 -14.01 -16.25
CA LEU A 171 3.92 -12.68 -16.71
C LEU A 171 3.73 -12.61 -18.22
N ASP A 172 4.52 -13.35 -19.01
CA ASP A 172 4.44 -13.36 -20.47
C ASP A 172 3.03 -13.76 -20.97
N GLU A 173 2.32 -14.61 -20.21
CA GLU A 173 0.94 -15.00 -20.52
C GLU A 173 -0.11 -13.95 -20.10
N LYS A 174 0.24 -13.07 -19.16
CA LYS A 174 -0.75 -12.25 -18.42
C LYS A 174 -0.55 -10.73 -18.54
N ALA A 175 0.63 -10.25 -18.94
CA ALA A 175 0.97 -8.83 -18.93
C ALA A 175 2.10 -8.47 -19.91
N LEU A 176 2.14 -7.17 -20.27
CA LEU A 176 3.29 -6.56 -20.94
C LEU A 176 4.14 -5.86 -19.87
N TYR A 177 5.42 -6.18 -19.80
CA TYR A 177 6.34 -5.68 -18.79
C TYR A 177 7.79 -5.68 -19.32
N PRO A 178 8.71 -4.90 -18.72
CA PRO A 178 10.12 -4.93 -19.11
C PRO A 178 10.76 -6.28 -18.76
N HIS A 179 11.36 -6.96 -19.75
CA HIS A 179 11.89 -8.32 -19.62
C HIS A 179 13.44 -8.31 -19.64
N ILE A 180 14.08 -9.08 -18.76
CA ILE A 180 15.53 -9.37 -18.86
C ILE A 180 15.72 -10.54 -19.82
N LYS A 181 16.22 -10.29 -21.04
CA LYS A 181 16.58 -11.36 -21.99
C LYS A 181 17.98 -11.91 -21.74
N ASP A 182 18.90 -11.04 -21.36
CA ASP A 182 20.28 -11.42 -21.09
C ASP A 182 20.59 -11.21 -19.60
N LEU A 183 20.62 -12.33 -18.88
CA LEU A 183 20.92 -12.40 -17.45
C LEU A 183 22.33 -11.93 -17.10
N SER A 184 23.25 -11.91 -18.08
CA SER A 184 24.63 -11.49 -17.88
C SER A 184 24.79 -9.97 -17.98
N THR A 185 23.92 -9.29 -18.74
CA THR A 185 23.96 -7.82 -18.89
C THR A 185 23.00 -7.13 -17.93
N GLY A 186 21.97 -7.83 -17.45
CA GLY A 186 20.99 -7.29 -16.48
C GLY A 186 20.15 -6.13 -17.02
N VAL A 187 20.15 -5.91 -18.35
CA VAL A 187 19.42 -4.82 -18.98
C VAL A 187 17.95 -5.21 -19.14
N LEU A 188 17.05 -4.35 -18.67
CA LEU A 188 15.61 -4.47 -18.88
C LEU A 188 15.25 -3.92 -20.27
N GLU A 189 14.63 -4.74 -21.11
CA GLU A 189 14.09 -4.30 -22.39
C GLU A 189 12.57 -4.10 -22.29
N ASP A 190 12.07 -2.95 -22.74
CA ASP A 190 10.64 -2.72 -22.84
C ASP A 190 10.00 -3.63 -23.90
N HIS A 191 8.85 -4.22 -23.57
CA HIS A 191 8.07 -5.05 -24.48
C HIS A 191 7.60 -4.31 -25.75
N SER A 192 7.73 -2.98 -25.80
CA SER A 192 7.39 -2.11 -26.92
C SER A 192 8.47 -2.03 -28.02
N ALA A 193 9.67 -2.60 -27.83
CA ALA A 193 10.74 -2.52 -28.81
C ALA A 193 10.64 -3.56 -29.96
N SER A 194 9.74 -4.54 -29.89
CA SER A 194 9.69 -5.65 -30.86
C SER A 194 8.44 -5.66 -31.76
N LYS A 195 7.86 -4.48 -32.04
CA LYS A 195 6.96 -4.27 -33.19
C LYS A 195 7.42 -3.06 -34.01
N LYS A 196 8.52 -3.24 -34.75
CA LYS A 196 8.77 -2.57 -36.03
C LYS A 196 9.45 -3.55 -36.98
#